data_AF-A0A941WGV1-F1
#
_entry.id   AF-A0A941WGV1-F1
#
_cell.length_a   1.000
_cell.length_b   1.000
_cell.length_c   1.000
_cell.angle_alpha   90.00
_cell.angle_beta   90.00
_cell.angle_gamma   90.00
#
_symmetry.space_group_name_H-M   'P 1'
#
loop_
_entity.id
_entity.type
_entity.pdbx_description
1 polymer ?
#
loop_
_entity_poly.entity_id
_entity_poly.type
_entity_poly.pdbx_seq_one_letter_code
_entity_poly.pdbx_strand_id
1 'polypeptide(L)'
;MKKKIEVLINRLKLAVRKHPVEVVLSVVFSLAGCVYFEYAFGYSFLAAPLAYFPVLFLITYILNGLTVQHKLRPLYFLSAFFFIPFLWLDKDDIWQPTYLVSLIVVQLLYLVSGWKRDNDEFVRVGLRYVKSLLSAGLLAGIAYLLAISIFTSIQYIFEIWENSYRSFYTDSAYLLFMCGMPLLFLMFNQEREEKEESRNRLFEVLLNYVLSPALLIYAVILYLYFIKVAVLWSLPKGAVAYIVVSFVSVTFILKGCQVFLTKRYYDWFYKQASFAVLPALVMYWVGACYRINEYGFTEPRVYLVVVGLILTCLAVLFFTKQYGRYLYASCLAIVFLSVVTYIPGITAKDIERISQTGRDNYSPEDKRYDYQAYLEIDNGEPVDISGYQFLMPVAGYKNPGKMWTTTERDTFYLFNHKGDT
;
A
#
# COMPACT_ATOMS: atom_id res chain seq x y z
N MET A 1 -27.49 -31.51 -0.81
CA MET A 1 -26.53 -30.75 -1.64
C MET A 1 -27.22 -29.84 -2.66
N LYS A 2 -28.17 -30.31 -3.48
CA LYS A 2 -28.90 -29.50 -4.48
C LYS A 2 -29.47 -28.17 -3.95
N LYS A 3 -30.22 -28.20 -2.83
CA LYS A 3 -30.77 -26.97 -2.21
C LYS A 3 -29.71 -25.93 -1.82
N LYS A 4 -28.52 -26.34 -1.37
CA LYS A 4 -27.44 -25.40 -0.98
C LYS A 4 -26.78 -24.75 -2.20
N ILE A 5 -26.60 -25.51 -3.28
CA ILE A 5 -26.05 -25.02 -4.55
C ILE A 5 -27.04 -24.03 -5.19
N GLU A 6 -28.34 -24.35 -5.16
CA GLU A 6 -29.39 -23.48 -5.70
C GLU A 6 -29.45 -22.13 -4.97
N VAL A 7 -29.33 -22.14 -3.64
CA VAL A 7 -29.22 -20.91 -2.84
C VAL A 7 -28.00 -20.10 -3.24
N LEU A 8 -26.85 -20.73 -3.43
CA LEU A 8 -25.62 -20.05 -3.83
C LEU A 8 -25.73 -19.42 -5.22
N ILE A 9 -26.31 -20.14 -6.19
CA ILE A 9 -26.56 -19.63 -7.55
C ILE A 9 -27.52 -18.44 -7.50
N ASN A 10 -28.59 -18.52 -6.71
CA ASN A 10 -29.54 -17.42 -6.59
C ASN A 10 -28.91 -16.19 -5.92
N ARG A 11 -28.05 -16.38 -4.92
CA ARG A 11 -27.26 -15.29 -4.32
C ARG A 11 -26.31 -14.66 -5.32
N LEU A 12 -25.60 -15.45 -6.12
CA LEU A 12 -24.73 -14.92 -7.17
C LEU A 12 -25.52 -14.12 -8.22
N LYS A 13 -26.68 -14.63 -8.66
CA LYS A 13 -27.57 -13.90 -9.58
C LYS A 13 -28.04 -12.58 -8.99
N LEU A 14 -28.38 -12.56 -7.70
CA LEU A 14 -28.75 -11.34 -6.99
C LEU A 14 -27.56 -10.36 -6.89
N ALA A 15 -26.36 -10.86 -6.65
CA ALA A 15 -25.12 -10.09 -6.65
C ALA A 15 -24.91 -9.39 -7.98
N VAL A 16 -24.97 -10.14 -9.08
CA VAL A 16 -24.81 -9.59 -10.42
C VAL A 16 -25.87 -8.54 -10.75
N ARG A 17 -27.14 -8.79 -10.37
CA ARG A 17 -28.23 -7.85 -10.65
C ARG A 17 -28.13 -6.54 -9.85
N LYS A 18 -27.64 -6.58 -8.61
CA LYS A 18 -27.48 -5.39 -7.76
C LYS A 18 -26.23 -4.57 -8.11
N HIS A 19 -25.22 -5.18 -8.74
CA HIS A 19 -23.90 -4.58 -8.97
C HIS A 19 -23.44 -4.71 -10.45
N PRO A 20 -24.20 -4.17 -11.43
CA PRO A 20 -23.91 -4.37 -12.84
C PRO A 20 -22.57 -3.76 -13.28
N VAL A 21 -22.22 -2.55 -12.82
CA VAL A 21 -20.97 -1.87 -13.22
C VAL A 21 -19.75 -2.59 -12.65
N GLU A 22 -19.82 -3.05 -11.40
CA GLU A 22 -18.75 -3.80 -10.74
C GLU A 22 -18.46 -5.12 -11.46
N VAL A 23 -19.51 -5.82 -11.92
CA VAL A 23 -19.38 -7.06 -12.69
C VAL A 23 -18.75 -6.78 -14.05
N VAL A 24 -19.20 -5.75 -14.77
CA VAL A 24 -18.63 -5.36 -16.06
C VAL A 24 -17.16 -5.00 -15.90
N LEU A 25 -16.82 -4.19 -14.89
CA LEU A 25 -15.43 -3.82 -14.59
C LEU A 25 -14.57 -5.06 -14.33
N SER A 26 -15.08 -5.99 -13.51
CA SER A 26 -14.36 -7.23 -13.17
C SER A 26 -14.08 -8.11 -14.40
N VAL A 27 -15.07 -8.26 -15.30
CA VAL A 27 -14.90 -9.01 -16.55
C VAL A 27 -13.93 -8.30 -17.49
N VAL A 28 -14.12 -7.00 -17.74
CA VAL A 28 -13.29 -6.22 -18.66
C VAL A 28 -11.84 -6.20 -18.20
N PHE A 29 -11.58 -5.97 -16.91
CA PHE A 29 -10.21 -5.94 -16.38
C PHE A 29 -9.56 -7.32 -16.36
N SER A 30 -10.32 -8.39 -16.13
CA SER A 30 -9.77 -9.75 -16.25
C SER A 30 -9.33 -10.08 -17.68
N LEU A 31 -10.14 -9.71 -18.68
CA LEU A 31 -9.80 -9.89 -20.10
C LEU A 31 -8.65 -8.97 -20.53
N ALA A 32 -8.67 -7.71 -20.09
CA ALA A 32 -7.57 -6.78 -20.35
C ALA A 32 -6.25 -7.27 -19.73
N GLY A 33 -6.29 -7.93 -18.57
CA GLY A 33 -5.14 -8.58 -17.96
C GLY A 33 -4.59 -9.72 -18.82
N CYS A 34 -5.46 -10.60 -19.34
CA CYS A 34 -5.06 -11.66 -20.28
C CYS A 34 -4.41 -11.07 -21.54
N VAL A 35 -5.03 -10.07 -22.16
CA VAL A 35 -4.47 -9.38 -23.36
C VAL A 35 -3.13 -8.71 -23.04
N TYR A 36 -3.02 -8.05 -21.89
CA TYR A 36 -1.78 -7.41 -21.46
C TYR A 36 -0.63 -8.43 -21.33
N PHE A 37 -0.92 -9.64 -20.86
CA PHE A 37 0.06 -10.73 -20.81
C PHE A 37 0.37 -11.33 -22.19
N GLU A 38 -0.65 -11.61 -23.00
CA GLU A 38 -0.51 -12.24 -24.32
C GLU A 38 0.38 -11.41 -25.27
N TYR A 39 0.28 -10.08 -25.20
CA TYR A 39 1.13 -9.16 -25.95
C TYR A 39 2.47 -8.85 -25.24
N ALA A 40 2.94 -9.76 -24.37
CA ALA A 40 4.21 -9.65 -23.65
C ALA A 40 4.41 -8.31 -22.92
N PHE A 41 3.33 -7.77 -22.34
CA PHE A 41 3.31 -6.45 -21.68
C PHE A 41 3.59 -5.26 -22.61
N GLY A 42 3.41 -5.43 -23.92
CA GLY A 42 3.62 -4.38 -24.92
C GLY A 42 2.68 -3.19 -24.80
N TYR A 43 1.50 -3.38 -24.21
CA TYR A 43 0.55 -2.30 -23.91
C TYR A 43 0.82 -1.69 -22.53
N SER A 44 1.88 -0.89 -22.40
CA SER A 44 2.29 -0.25 -21.14
C SER A 44 1.17 0.56 -20.46
N PHE A 45 0.29 1.19 -21.25
CA PHE A 45 -0.85 1.95 -20.77
C PHE A 45 -1.88 1.13 -19.96
N LEU A 46 -1.89 -0.21 -20.09
CA LEU A 46 -2.77 -1.08 -19.30
C LEU A 46 -2.20 -1.39 -17.91
N ALA A 47 -0.90 -1.17 -17.68
CA ALA A 47 -0.24 -1.53 -16.44
C ALA A 47 -0.86 -0.81 -15.22
N ALA A 48 -1.02 0.51 -15.31
CA ALA A 48 -1.54 1.31 -14.21
C ALA A 48 -3.03 1.03 -13.92
N PRO A 49 -3.96 1.02 -14.90
CA PRO A 49 -5.34 0.63 -14.64
C PRO A 49 -5.45 -0.75 -13.98
N LEU A 50 -4.73 -1.75 -14.48
CA LEU A 50 -4.76 -3.11 -13.92
C LEU A 50 -4.27 -3.14 -12.47
N ALA A 51 -3.22 -2.38 -12.15
CA ALA A 51 -2.74 -2.25 -10.76
C ALA A 51 -3.75 -1.56 -9.84
N TYR A 52 -4.40 -0.49 -10.31
CA TYR A 52 -5.39 0.27 -9.54
C TYR A 52 -6.80 -0.35 -9.55
N PHE A 53 -7.00 -1.51 -10.18
CA PHE A 53 -8.28 -2.20 -10.22
C PHE A 53 -8.96 -2.37 -8.85
N PRO A 54 -8.28 -2.77 -7.75
CA PRO A 54 -8.92 -2.89 -6.44
C PRO A 54 -9.50 -1.56 -5.93
N VAL A 55 -8.82 -0.44 -6.24
CA VAL A 55 -9.28 0.91 -5.91
C VAL A 55 -10.52 1.26 -6.72
N LEU A 56 -10.45 1.11 -8.05
CA LEU A 56 -11.54 1.41 -8.98
C LEU A 56 -12.80 0.59 -8.68
N PHE A 57 -12.61 -0.70 -8.39
CA PHE A 57 -13.68 -1.62 -8.01
C PHE A 57 -14.36 -1.17 -6.72
N LEU A 58 -13.59 -0.89 -5.66
CA LEU A 58 -14.16 -0.54 -4.37
C LEU A 58 -14.82 0.84 -4.38
N ILE A 59 -14.27 1.82 -5.11
CA ILE A 59 -14.92 3.13 -5.32
C ILE A 59 -16.26 2.95 -6.03
N THR A 60 -16.30 2.16 -7.10
CA THR A 60 -17.54 1.85 -7.84
C THR A 60 -18.57 1.20 -6.93
N TYR A 61 -18.15 0.23 -6.10
CA TYR A 61 -19.01 -0.40 -5.12
C TYR A 61 -19.58 0.59 -4.08
N ILE A 62 -18.74 1.49 -3.56
CA ILE A 62 -19.16 2.53 -2.62
C ILE A 62 -20.19 3.47 -3.27
N LEU A 63 -19.92 3.93 -4.49
CA LEU A 63 -20.83 4.80 -5.25
C LEU A 63 -22.16 4.12 -5.52
N ASN A 64 -22.17 2.82 -5.82
CA ASN A 64 -23.40 2.07 -5.99
C ASN A 64 -24.27 2.15 -4.73
N GLY A 65 -23.68 1.87 -3.56
CA GLY A 65 -24.37 1.89 -2.27
C GLY A 65 -24.88 3.28 -1.87
N LEU A 66 -24.11 4.34 -2.12
CA LEU A 66 -24.49 5.72 -1.78
C LEU A 66 -25.57 6.30 -2.70
N THR A 67 -25.61 5.87 -3.96
CA THR A 67 -26.47 6.49 -4.99
C THR A 67 -27.79 5.79 -5.24
N VAL A 68 -28.09 4.66 -4.59
CA VAL A 68 -29.31 3.84 -4.84
C VAL A 68 -30.60 4.65 -4.83
N GLN A 69 -30.72 5.65 -3.94
CA GLN A 69 -31.91 6.48 -3.78
C GLN A 69 -31.65 7.97 -4.08
N HIS A 70 -30.49 8.29 -4.65
CA HIS A 70 -30.05 9.67 -4.82
C HIS A 70 -30.13 10.11 -6.28
N LYS A 71 -30.38 11.41 -6.52
CA LYS A 71 -30.35 12.02 -7.86
C LYS A 71 -28.98 11.89 -8.57
N LEU A 72 -27.93 11.51 -7.84
CA LEU A 72 -26.57 11.31 -8.33
C LEU A 72 -26.30 9.88 -8.81
N ARG A 73 -27.32 9.06 -9.09
CA ARG A 73 -27.17 7.74 -9.73
C ARG A 73 -26.34 7.74 -11.02
N PRO A 74 -26.36 8.79 -11.87
CA PRO A 74 -25.46 8.87 -13.02
C PRO A 74 -23.97 8.77 -12.65
N LEU A 75 -23.56 9.24 -11.47
CA LEU A 75 -22.17 9.17 -11.01
C LEU A 75 -21.69 7.72 -10.84
N TYR A 76 -22.57 6.82 -10.42
CA TYR A 76 -22.27 5.39 -10.33
C TYR A 76 -22.04 4.77 -11.71
N PHE A 77 -22.82 5.16 -12.73
CA PHE A 77 -22.57 4.69 -14.09
C PHE A 77 -21.32 5.32 -14.69
N LEU A 78 -21.05 6.60 -14.37
CA LEU A 78 -19.83 7.29 -14.77
C LEU A 78 -18.57 6.66 -14.19
N SER A 79 -18.66 6.01 -13.01
CA SER A 79 -17.50 5.37 -12.39
C SER A 79 -16.93 4.20 -13.21
N ALA A 80 -17.70 3.66 -14.15
CA ALA A 80 -17.21 2.72 -15.15
C ALA A 80 -16.02 3.26 -15.94
N PHE A 81 -15.89 4.58 -16.08
CA PHE A 81 -14.86 5.28 -16.84
C PHE A 81 -13.75 5.90 -15.98
N PHE A 82 -13.76 5.69 -14.66
CA PHE A 82 -12.74 6.26 -13.75
C PHE A 82 -11.33 5.70 -13.97
N PHE A 83 -11.20 4.61 -14.75
CA PHE A 83 -9.90 4.08 -15.13
C PHE A 83 -9.21 4.92 -16.21
N ILE A 84 -9.92 5.77 -16.95
CA ILE A 84 -9.39 6.52 -18.09
C ILE A 84 -8.14 7.32 -17.69
N PRO A 85 -8.13 8.15 -16.63
CA PRO A 85 -6.93 8.90 -16.24
C PRO A 85 -5.70 8.03 -15.97
N PHE A 86 -5.89 6.77 -15.54
CA PHE A 86 -4.79 5.85 -15.27
C PHE A 86 -4.12 5.31 -16.55
N LEU A 87 -4.74 5.46 -17.73
CA LEU A 87 -4.14 5.04 -19.00
C LEU A 87 -2.89 5.87 -19.37
N TRP A 88 -2.77 7.09 -18.84
CA TRP A 88 -1.62 7.98 -19.06
C TRP A 88 -0.58 7.91 -17.94
N LEU A 89 -0.78 7.05 -16.94
CA LEU A 89 0.14 6.93 -15.82
C LEU A 89 1.23 5.92 -16.18
N ASP A 90 2.49 6.35 -16.09
CA ASP A 90 3.62 5.51 -16.45
C ASP A 90 3.78 4.33 -15.49
N LYS A 91 4.31 3.22 -16.01
CA LYS A 91 4.50 1.98 -15.25
C LYS A 91 5.40 2.18 -14.02
N ASP A 92 6.37 3.08 -14.12
CA ASP A 92 7.33 3.37 -13.06
C ASP A 92 6.70 4.17 -11.90
N ASP A 93 5.56 4.83 -12.14
CA ASP A 93 4.82 5.56 -11.12
C ASP A 93 3.88 4.66 -10.29
N ILE A 94 3.68 3.39 -10.68
CA ILE A 94 2.77 2.47 -9.98
C ILE A 94 3.28 2.11 -8.58
N TRP A 95 4.60 1.97 -8.41
CA TRP A 95 5.20 1.49 -7.16
C TRP A 95 5.52 2.61 -6.17
N GLN A 96 4.99 3.80 -6.40
CA GLN A 96 5.17 4.93 -5.52
C GLN A 96 4.31 4.81 -4.25
N PRO A 97 4.68 5.50 -3.15
CA PRO A 97 3.87 5.54 -1.94
C PRO A 97 2.42 5.97 -2.16
N THR A 98 2.16 6.74 -3.23
CA THR A 98 0.83 7.15 -3.70
C THR A 98 -0.11 5.96 -3.91
N TYR A 99 0.37 4.88 -4.52
CA TYR A 99 -0.42 3.66 -4.73
C TYR A 99 -0.82 3.02 -3.40
N LEU A 100 0.11 2.86 -2.46
CA LEU A 100 -0.19 2.31 -1.14
C LEU A 100 -1.18 3.19 -0.35
N VAL A 101 -1.09 4.51 -0.49
CA VAL A 101 -2.03 5.43 0.15
C VAL A 101 -3.42 5.32 -0.47
N SER A 102 -3.53 5.22 -1.80
CA SER A 102 -4.80 4.94 -2.48
C SER A 102 -5.41 3.61 -1.98
N LEU A 103 -4.51 2.63 -1.82
CA LEU A 103 -4.57 1.34 -1.11
C LEU A 103 -5.07 1.34 0.32
N ILE A 104 -5.14 2.48 0.99
CA ILE A 104 -5.57 2.59 2.38
C ILE A 104 -6.81 3.48 2.45
N VAL A 105 -6.77 4.59 1.70
CA VAL A 105 -7.85 5.57 1.62
C VAL A 105 -9.14 4.92 1.12
N VAL A 106 -9.08 4.03 0.11
CA VAL A 106 -10.31 3.43 -0.45
C VAL A 106 -11.01 2.49 0.54
N GLN A 107 -10.27 1.77 1.37
CA GLN A 107 -10.82 0.89 2.41
C GLN A 107 -11.39 1.73 3.56
N LEU A 108 -10.71 2.81 3.95
CA LEU A 108 -11.26 3.75 4.93
C LEU A 108 -12.55 4.39 4.41
N LEU A 109 -12.59 4.79 3.13
CA LEU A 109 -13.79 5.31 2.46
C LEU A 109 -14.92 4.29 2.49
N TYR A 110 -14.61 3.01 2.24
CA TYR A 110 -15.60 1.94 2.35
C TYR A 110 -16.21 1.89 3.76
N LEU A 111 -15.38 1.94 4.82
CA LEU A 111 -15.86 1.91 6.20
C LEU A 111 -16.71 3.14 6.57
N VAL A 112 -16.33 4.32 6.06
CA VAL A 112 -17.04 5.58 6.31
C VAL A 112 -18.34 5.68 5.52
N SER A 113 -18.45 4.99 4.37
CA SER A 113 -19.60 5.12 3.46
C SER A 113 -20.97 4.80 4.10
N GLY A 114 -21.01 3.93 5.11
CA GLY A 114 -22.24 3.63 5.86
C GLY A 114 -22.66 4.68 6.88
N TRP A 115 -21.82 5.70 7.12
CA TRP A 115 -21.99 6.80 8.09
C TRP A 115 -22.47 6.34 9.49
N LYS A 116 -21.90 5.23 9.97
CA LYS A 116 -22.26 4.64 11.27
C LYS A 116 -21.52 5.37 12.39
N ARG A 117 -22.26 6.21 13.13
CA ARG A 117 -21.74 6.99 14.26
C ARG A 117 -21.47 6.15 15.51
N ASP A 118 -22.19 5.04 15.66
CA ASP A 118 -21.97 4.08 16.73
C ASP A 118 -20.69 3.29 16.45
N ASN A 119 -19.79 3.23 17.43
CA ASN A 119 -18.52 2.53 17.33
C ASN A 119 -18.73 1.03 17.12
N ASP A 120 -19.73 0.46 17.77
CA ASP A 120 -20.00 -0.97 17.68
C ASP A 120 -20.50 -1.33 16.29
N GLU A 121 -21.42 -0.54 15.74
CA GLU A 121 -21.89 -0.75 14.38
C GLU A 121 -20.77 -0.51 13.35
N PHE A 122 -19.93 0.51 13.55
CA PHE A 122 -18.78 0.79 12.68
C PHE A 122 -17.79 -0.38 12.64
N VAL A 123 -17.39 -0.90 13.81
CA VAL A 123 -16.47 -2.05 13.88
C VAL A 123 -17.12 -3.31 13.33
N ARG A 124 -18.44 -3.50 13.51
CA ARG A 124 -19.17 -4.63 12.91
C ARG A 124 -19.12 -4.59 11.38
N VAL A 125 -19.31 -3.42 10.79
CA VAL A 125 -19.17 -3.23 9.32
C VAL A 125 -17.74 -3.58 8.89
N GLY A 126 -16.73 -3.14 9.64
CA GLY A 126 -15.33 -3.46 9.36
C GLY A 126 -15.00 -4.95 9.45
N LEU A 127 -15.44 -5.63 10.51
CA LEU A 127 -15.24 -7.07 10.69
C LEU A 127 -15.92 -7.89 9.58
N ARG A 128 -17.13 -7.50 9.17
CA ARG A 128 -17.84 -8.14 8.06
C ARG A 128 -17.11 -7.94 6.72
N TYR A 129 -16.61 -6.73 6.49
CA TYR A 129 -15.80 -6.43 5.31
C TYR A 129 -14.52 -7.27 5.27
N VAL A 130 -13.76 -7.32 6.36
CA VAL A 130 -12.54 -8.15 6.44
C VAL A 130 -12.88 -9.63 6.26
N LYS A 131 -13.94 -10.13 6.89
CA LYS A 131 -14.40 -11.53 6.73
C LYS A 131 -14.73 -11.85 5.28
N SER A 132 -15.53 -11.01 4.61
CA SER A 132 -15.94 -11.22 3.22
C SER A 132 -14.76 -11.12 2.24
N LEU A 133 -13.84 -10.20 2.48
CA LEU A 133 -12.61 -10.06 1.70
C LEU A 133 -11.71 -11.29 1.85
N LEU A 134 -11.48 -11.74 3.09
CA LEU A 134 -10.68 -12.93 3.37
C LEU A 134 -11.33 -14.20 2.81
N SER A 135 -12.64 -14.38 2.95
CA SER A 135 -13.33 -15.55 2.41
C SER A 135 -13.33 -15.57 0.88
N ALA A 136 -13.53 -14.41 0.24
CA ALA A 136 -13.45 -14.28 -1.21
C ALA A 136 -12.03 -14.58 -1.73
N GLY A 137 -10.99 -13.99 -1.10
CA GLY A 137 -9.60 -14.22 -1.46
C GLY A 137 -9.16 -15.67 -1.24
N LEU A 138 -9.56 -16.28 -0.13
CA LEU A 138 -9.23 -17.69 0.17
C LEU A 138 -9.89 -18.63 -0.85
N LEU A 139 -11.17 -18.43 -1.18
CA LEU A 139 -11.85 -19.28 -2.16
C LEU A 139 -11.30 -19.08 -3.58
N ALA A 140 -10.99 -17.84 -3.98
CA ALA A 140 -10.33 -17.57 -5.26
C ALA A 140 -8.92 -18.20 -5.31
N GLY A 141 -8.16 -18.10 -4.23
CA GLY A 141 -6.84 -18.72 -4.11
C GLY A 141 -6.88 -20.25 -4.18
N ILE A 142 -7.84 -20.89 -3.48
CA ILE A 142 -8.05 -22.34 -3.58
C ILE A 142 -8.44 -22.71 -5.02
N ALA A 143 -9.36 -21.99 -5.64
CA ALA A 143 -9.77 -22.24 -7.02
C ALA A 143 -8.57 -22.10 -7.99
N TYR A 144 -7.68 -21.14 -7.76
CA TYR A 144 -6.48 -20.92 -8.56
C TYR A 144 -5.48 -22.06 -8.43
N LEU A 145 -5.18 -22.46 -7.19
CA LEU A 145 -4.30 -23.59 -6.93
C LEU A 145 -4.86 -24.89 -7.51
N LEU A 146 -6.16 -25.12 -7.40
CA LEU A 146 -6.82 -26.29 -8.02
C LEU A 146 -6.75 -26.24 -9.54
N ALA A 147 -7.02 -25.09 -10.16
CA ALA A 147 -6.93 -24.92 -11.62
C ALA A 147 -5.52 -25.23 -12.13
N ILE A 148 -4.49 -24.69 -11.46
CA ILE A 148 -3.08 -25.00 -11.78
C ILE A 148 -2.80 -26.49 -11.58
N SER A 149 -3.22 -27.06 -10.44
CA SER A 149 -2.91 -28.46 -10.12
C SER A 149 -3.51 -29.42 -11.15
N ILE A 150 -4.74 -29.17 -11.59
CA ILE A 150 -5.40 -29.94 -12.66
C ILE A 150 -4.65 -29.76 -13.98
N PHE A 151 -4.31 -28.52 -14.35
CA PHE A 151 -3.59 -28.24 -15.60
C PHE A 151 -2.21 -28.91 -15.63
N THR A 152 -1.42 -28.78 -14.57
CA THR A 152 -0.11 -29.42 -14.45
C THR A 152 -0.23 -30.94 -14.47
N SER A 153 -1.26 -31.51 -13.85
CA SER A 153 -1.51 -32.96 -13.91
C SER A 153 -1.82 -33.43 -15.32
N ILE A 154 -2.63 -32.68 -16.08
CA ILE A 154 -2.94 -32.99 -17.49
C ILE A 154 -1.67 -32.87 -18.34
N GLN A 155 -0.93 -31.77 -18.19
CA GLN A 155 0.34 -31.55 -18.90
C GLN A 155 1.34 -32.68 -18.63
N TYR A 156 1.45 -33.13 -17.38
CA TYR A 156 2.37 -34.21 -16.99
C TYR A 156 1.92 -35.59 -17.49
N ILE A 157 0.63 -35.93 -17.36
CA ILE A 157 0.11 -37.26 -17.73
C ILE A 157 0.07 -37.45 -19.24
N PHE A 158 -0.31 -36.40 -19.97
CA PHE A 158 -0.52 -36.47 -21.42
C PHE A 158 0.65 -35.93 -22.22
N GLU A 159 1.67 -35.34 -21.57
CA GLU A 159 2.86 -34.76 -22.21
C GLU A 159 2.49 -33.73 -23.31
N ILE A 160 1.40 -32.99 -23.10
CA ILE A 160 0.90 -31.94 -24.02
C ILE A 160 1.07 -30.55 -23.42
N TRP A 161 1.18 -29.52 -24.27
CA TRP A 161 1.23 -28.10 -23.88
C TRP A 161 2.46 -27.68 -23.04
N GLU A 162 3.63 -28.26 -23.33
CA GLU A 162 4.88 -27.99 -22.59
C GLU A 162 5.23 -26.49 -22.46
N ASN A 163 4.94 -25.68 -23.47
CA ASN A 163 5.27 -24.25 -23.50
C ASN A 163 4.16 -23.32 -22.98
N SER A 164 2.98 -23.85 -22.65
CA SER A 164 1.80 -23.01 -22.35
C SER A 164 1.58 -22.72 -20.86
N TYR A 165 2.43 -23.24 -19.97
CA TYR A 165 2.25 -23.13 -18.52
C TYR A 165 2.20 -21.67 -18.03
N ARG A 166 3.04 -20.78 -18.59
CA ARG A 166 3.07 -19.36 -18.18
C ARG A 166 1.78 -18.62 -18.55
N SER A 167 1.21 -18.90 -19.72
CA SER A 167 -0.07 -18.30 -20.14
C SER A 167 -1.18 -18.78 -19.24
N PHE A 168 -1.34 -20.09 -19.10
CA PHE A 168 -2.43 -20.62 -18.27
C PHE A 168 -2.37 -20.12 -16.82
N TYR A 169 -1.16 -20.06 -16.22
CA TYR A 169 -1.01 -19.59 -14.83
C TYR A 169 -1.34 -18.11 -14.68
N THR A 170 -1.04 -17.30 -15.69
CA THR A 170 -1.29 -15.86 -15.64
C THR A 170 -2.75 -15.54 -16.00
N ASP A 171 -3.30 -16.20 -17.01
CA ASP A 171 -4.70 -16.05 -17.44
C ASP A 171 -5.65 -16.50 -16.34
N SER A 172 -5.39 -17.66 -15.71
CA SER A 172 -6.16 -18.12 -14.57
C SER A 172 -6.04 -17.19 -13.36
N ALA A 173 -4.88 -16.55 -13.15
CA ALA A 173 -4.71 -15.56 -12.08
C ALA A 173 -5.57 -14.31 -12.34
N TYR A 174 -5.54 -13.75 -13.55
CA TYR A 174 -6.38 -12.60 -13.91
C TYR A 174 -7.87 -12.93 -13.81
N LEU A 175 -8.30 -14.08 -14.32
CA LEU A 175 -9.70 -14.50 -14.22
C LEU A 175 -10.15 -14.71 -12.78
N LEU A 176 -9.34 -15.36 -11.93
CA LEU A 176 -9.77 -15.69 -10.57
C LEU A 176 -9.60 -14.53 -9.59
N PHE A 177 -8.56 -13.69 -9.71
CA PHE A 177 -8.34 -12.57 -8.80
C PHE A 177 -8.99 -11.26 -9.27
N MET A 178 -9.11 -10.99 -10.58
CA MET A 178 -9.77 -9.78 -11.08
C MET A 178 -11.26 -9.99 -11.43
N CYS A 179 -11.73 -11.23 -11.59
CA CYS A 179 -13.15 -11.52 -11.79
C CYS A 179 -13.74 -12.39 -10.68
N GLY A 180 -13.16 -13.55 -10.39
CA GLY A 180 -13.66 -14.48 -9.37
C GLY A 180 -13.76 -13.88 -7.96
N MET A 181 -12.66 -13.32 -7.45
CA MET A 181 -12.59 -12.74 -6.11
C MET A 181 -13.55 -11.56 -5.93
N PRO A 182 -13.63 -10.56 -6.83
CA PRO A 182 -14.62 -9.50 -6.76
C PRO A 182 -16.07 -10.01 -6.73
N LEU A 183 -16.42 -10.99 -7.58
CA LEU A 183 -17.77 -11.56 -7.60
C LEU A 183 -18.10 -12.30 -6.30
N LEU A 184 -17.15 -13.07 -5.76
CA LEU A 184 -17.29 -13.72 -4.45
C LEU A 184 -17.41 -12.69 -3.33
N PHE A 185 -16.65 -11.60 -3.38
CA PHE A 185 -16.75 -10.50 -2.43
C PHE A 185 -18.14 -9.86 -2.46
N LEU A 186 -18.69 -9.57 -3.66
CA LEU A 186 -20.06 -9.04 -3.78
C LEU A 186 -21.08 -10.01 -3.18
N MET A 187 -20.94 -11.31 -3.43
CA MET A 187 -21.83 -12.34 -2.90
C MET A 187 -21.79 -12.42 -1.37
N PHE A 188 -20.59 -12.39 -0.76
CA PHE A 188 -20.45 -12.47 0.71
C PHE A 188 -20.80 -11.16 1.42
N ASN A 189 -20.49 -10.02 0.81
CA ASN A 189 -20.74 -8.73 1.42
C ASN A 189 -22.22 -8.30 1.30
N GLN A 190 -23.02 -9.00 0.49
CA GLN A 190 -24.47 -8.84 0.43
C GLN A 190 -25.22 -9.36 1.66
N GLU A 191 -24.55 -10.03 2.59
CA GLU A 191 -25.08 -10.40 3.91
C GLU A 191 -25.37 -9.16 4.81
N ARG A 192 -25.58 -7.96 4.24
CA ARG A 192 -26.00 -6.74 4.95
C ARG A 192 -27.29 -6.94 5.75
N GLU A 193 -28.15 -7.87 5.37
CA GLU A 193 -29.55 -7.97 5.84
C GLU A 193 -29.87 -9.18 6.74
N GLU A 194 -29.03 -10.21 6.84
CA GLU A 194 -29.32 -11.37 7.71
C GLU A 194 -28.82 -11.13 9.15
N LYS A 195 -29.77 -11.10 10.08
CA LYS A 195 -29.64 -10.78 11.52
C LYS A 195 -28.93 -11.85 12.36
N GLU A 196 -28.20 -12.79 11.77
CA GLU A 196 -27.57 -13.88 12.51
C GLU A 196 -26.07 -13.95 12.26
N GLU A 197 -25.32 -13.11 12.97
CA GLU A 197 -23.93 -13.44 13.26
C GLU A 197 -23.93 -14.42 14.44
N SER A 198 -23.88 -15.72 14.12
CA SER A 198 -23.40 -16.70 15.07
C SER A 198 -22.01 -16.24 15.52
N ARG A 199 -21.91 -15.88 16.80
CA ARG A 199 -20.69 -15.33 17.40
C ARG A 199 -19.56 -16.34 17.22
N ASN A 200 -18.61 -16.03 16.33
CA ASN A 200 -17.59 -16.98 15.89
C ASN A 200 -16.64 -17.31 17.05
N ARG A 201 -16.71 -18.54 17.57
CA ARG A 201 -15.81 -19.05 18.61
C ARG A 201 -14.32 -18.91 18.21
N LEU A 202 -14.00 -19.07 16.92
CA LEU A 202 -12.65 -18.87 16.40
C LEU A 202 -12.14 -17.43 16.59
N PHE A 203 -13.00 -16.44 16.32
CA PHE A 203 -12.66 -15.04 16.51
C PHE A 203 -12.43 -14.72 17.99
N GLU A 204 -13.26 -15.27 18.88
CA GLU A 204 -13.08 -15.11 20.33
C GLU A 204 -11.77 -15.72 20.81
N VAL A 205 -11.43 -16.94 20.36
CA VAL A 205 -10.19 -17.61 20.73
C VAL A 205 -8.98 -16.82 20.23
N LEU A 206 -9.00 -16.38 18.96
CA LEU A 206 -7.93 -15.60 18.36
C LEU A 206 -7.69 -14.29 19.12
N LEU A 207 -8.75 -13.54 19.44
CA LEU A 207 -8.60 -12.24 20.10
C LEU A 207 -8.12 -12.37 21.55
N ASN A 208 -8.66 -13.33 22.31
CA ASN A 208 -8.37 -13.48 23.74
C ASN A 208 -7.09 -14.26 24.04
N TYR A 209 -6.76 -15.28 23.24
CA TYR A 209 -5.63 -16.17 23.56
C TYR A 209 -4.40 -15.96 22.68
N VAL A 210 -4.54 -15.28 21.54
CA VAL A 210 -3.40 -15.03 20.63
C VAL A 210 -3.09 -13.54 20.57
N LEU A 211 -4.02 -12.72 20.09
CA LEU A 211 -3.75 -11.31 19.78
C LEU A 211 -3.57 -10.44 21.03
N SER A 212 -4.46 -10.53 22.02
CA SER A 212 -4.34 -9.70 23.24
C SER A 212 -3.11 -10.05 24.09
N PRO A 213 -2.77 -11.33 24.35
CA PRO A 213 -1.53 -11.67 25.06
C PRO A 213 -0.28 -11.25 24.29
N ALA A 214 -0.25 -11.46 22.97
CA ALA A 214 0.88 -11.02 22.14
C ALA A 214 1.05 -9.50 22.17
N LEU A 215 -0.05 -8.73 22.14
CA LEU A 215 0.00 -7.27 22.27
C LEU A 215 0.55 -6.83 23.63
N LEU A 216 0.21 -7.54 24.72
CA LEU A 216 0.77 -7.25 26.05
C LEU A 216 2.27 -7.53 26.11
N ILE A 217 2.74 -8.67 25.58
CA ILE A 217 4.17 -8.98 25.50
C ILE A 217 4.89 -7.90 24.68
N TYR A 218 4.29 -7.51 23.55
CA TYR A 218 4.83 -6.46 22.70
C TYR A 218 4.87 -5.10 23.41
N ALA A 219 3.85 -4.75 24.19
CA ALA A 219 3.87 -3.57 25.05
C ALA A 219 5.03 -3.65 26.05
N VAL A 220 5.20 -4.77 26.77
CA VAL A 220 6.31 -4.94 27.72
C VAL A 220 7.66 -4.72 27.05
N ILE A 221 7.91 -5.34 25.88
CA ILE A 221 9.16 -5.16 25.13
C ILE A 221 9.35 -3.69 24.73
N LEU A 222 8.30 -3.04 24.24
CA LEU A 222 8.34 -1.64 23.81
C LEU A 222 8.67 -0.70 24.98
N TYR A 223 8.07 -0.93 26.15
CA TYR A 223 8.30 -0.13 27.34
C TYR A 223 9.70 -0.38 27.95
N LEU A 224 10.19 -1.62 27.95
CA LEU A 224 11.59 -1.93 28.30
C LEU A 224 12.56 -1.21 27.37
N TYR A 225 12.24 -1.12 26.07
CA TYR A 225 13.03 -0.35 25.12
C TYR A 225 13.02 1.16 25.44
N PHE A 226 11.87 1.73 25.83
CA PHE A 226 11.82 3.13 26.25
C PHE A 226 12.64 3.40 27.51
N ILE A 227 12.62 2.50 28.49
CA ILE A 227 13.49 2.58 29.67
C ILE A 227 14.96 2.53 29.25
N LYS A 228 15.34 1.61 28.36
CA LYS A 228 16.70 1.52 27.82
C LYS A 228 17.13 2.83 27.18
N VAL A 229 16.29 3.45 26.35
CA VAL A 229 16.57 4.74 25.70
C VAL A 229 16.72 5.86 26.73
N ALA A 230 15.83 5.91 27.72
CA ALA A 230 15.88 6.92 28.79
C ALA A 230 17.13 6.80 29.67
N VAL A 231 17.58 5.58 29.98
CA VAL A 231 18.77 5.34 30.80
C VAL A 231 20.07 5.58 30.02
N LEU A 232 20.16 5.05 28.81
CA LEU A 232 21.39 5.16 27.99
C LEU A 232 21.53 6.53 27.32
N TRP A 233 20.51 7.39 27.39
CA TRP A 233 20.42 8.65 26.64
C TRP A 233 20.76 8.48 25.15
N SER A 234 20.46 7.29 24.62
CA SER A 234 20.79 6.90 23.26
C SER A 234 19.58 7.09 22.36
N LEU A 235 19.78 7.69 21.19
CA LEU A 235 18.70 7.98 20.26
C LEU A 235 17.93 6.73 19.82
N PRO A 236 16.59 6.82 19.68
CA PRO A 236 15.80 5.71 19.19
C PRO A 236 16.20 5.34 17.77
N LYS A 237 16.36 4.04 17.51
CA LYS A 237 16.69 3.53 16.18
C LYS A 237 15.56 3.88 15.20
N GLY A 238 15.88 3.92 13.91
CA GLY A 238 14.89 4.30 12.89
C GLY A 238 13.66 3.42 12.77
N ALA A 239 13.78 2.16 13.18
CA ALA A 239 12.66 1.24 13.21
C ALA A 239 11.61 1.58 14.28
N VAL A 240 11.95 2.41 15.29
CA VAL A 240 11.07 2.69 16.43
C VAL A 240 9.77 3.37 16.01
N ALA A 241 9.83 4.25 14.99
CA ALA A 241 8.64 4.90 14.47
C ALA A 241 7.59 3.88 13.97
N TYR A 242 8.03 2.89 13.19
CA TYR A 242 7.16 1.83 12.67
C TYR A 242 6.63 0.91 13.77
N ILE A 243 7.49 0.58 14.75
CA ILE A 243 7.12 -0.22 15.93
C ILE A 243 5.99 0.48 16.69
N VAL A 244 6.14 1.77 17.02
CA VAL A 244 5.09 2.52 17.71
C VAL A 244 3.82 2.64 16.86
N VAL A 245 3.92 2.95 15.56
CA VAL A 245 2.76 3.02 14.66
C VAL A 245 1.98 1.71 14.69
N SER A 246 2.67 0.57 14.60
CA SER A 246 2.05 -0.75 14.66
C SER A 246 1.42 -1.04 16.03
N PHE A 247 2.10 -0.70 17.13
CA PHE A 247 1.59 -0.84 18.50
C PHE A 247 0.26 -0.10 18.67
N VAL A 248 0.25 1.18 18.32
CA VAL A 248 -0.91 2.05 18.52
C VAL A 248 -2.07 1.61 17.63
N SER A 249 -1.80 1.32 16.36
CA SER A 249 -2.82 0.86 15.40
C SER A 249 -3.47 -0.45 15.86
N VAL A 250 -2.67 -1.46 16.23
CA VAL A 250 -3.19 -2.75 16.71
C VAL A 250 -3.95 -2.59 18.01
N THR A 251 -3.47 -1.75 18.93
CA THR A 251 -4.15 -1.48 20.22
C THR A 251 -5.56 -0.93 20.00
N PHE A 252 -5.72 0.07 19.12
CA PHE A 252 -7.04 0.65 18.84
C PHE A 252 -7.95 -0.29 18.04
N ILE A 253 -7.41 -1.07 17.09
CA ILE A 253 -8.18 -2.09 16.37
C ILE A 253 -8.71 -3.15 17.34
N LEU A 254 -7.84 -3.71 18.20
CA LEU A 254 -8.26 -4.71 19.18
C LEU A 254 -9.22 -4.14 20.22
N LYS A 255 -9.03 -2.89 20.65
CA LYS A 255 -9.99 -2.18 21.52
C LYS A 255 -11.39 -2.14 20.91
N GLY A 256 -11.52 -1.89 19.61
CA GLY A 256 -12.81 -1.94 18.91
C GLY A 256 -13.39 -3.36 18.87
N CYS A 257 -12.56 -4.37 18.66
CA CYS A 257 -12.98 -5.77 18.59
C CYS A 257 -13.44 -6.36 19.94
N GLN A 258 -12.93 -5.85 21.07
CA GLN A 258 -13.26 -6.35 22.41
C GLN A 258 -14.77 -6.31 22.72
N VAL A 259 -15.51 -5.39 22.12
CA VAL A 259 -16.97 -5.26 22.37
C VAL A 259 -17.74 -6.51 21.94
N PHE A 260 -17.25 -7.23 20.92
CA PHE A 260 -17.89 -8.43 20.38
C PHE A 260 -17.58 -9.70 21.16
N LEU A 261 -16.64 -9.66 22.11
CA LEU A 261 -16.27 -10.83 22.91
C LEU A 261 -17.28 -11.10 24.02
N THR A 262 -17.56 -12.38 24.27
CA THR A 262 -18.35 -12.87 25.40
C THR A 262 -17.62 -12.71 26.71
N LYS A 263 -16.36 -13.17 26.76
CA LYS A 263 -15.50 -13.02 27.94
C LYS A 263 -14.42 -11.98 27.65
N ARG A 264 -14.46 -10.87 28.39
CA ARG A 264 -13.54 -9.73 28.21
C ARG A 264 -12.44 -9.77 29.28
N TYR A 265 -11.47 -10.66 29.11
CA TYR A 265 -10.38 -10.83 30.08
C TYR A 265 -9.46 -9.59 30.19
N TYR A 266 -9.27 -8.86 29.09
CA TYR A 266 -8.29 -7.77 28.97
C TYR A 266 -8.92 -6.37 29.00
N ASP A 267 -10.16 -6.25 29.45
CA ASP A 267 -10.89 -4.99 29.49
C ASP A 267 -10.13 -3.91 30.31
N TRP A 268 -9.41 -4.33 31.36
CA TRP A 268 -8.56 -3.43 32.15
C TRP A 268 -7.48 -2.72 31.31
N PHE A 269 -6.82 -3.45 30.40
CA PHE A 269 -5.76 -2.92 29.53
C PHE A 269 -6.35 -2.01 28.46
N TYR A 270 -7.42 -2.45 27.79
CA TYR A 270 -8.03 -1.68 26.70
C TYR A 270 -8.78 -0.42 27.16
N LYS A 271 -9.29 -0.40 28.40
CA LYS A 271 -9.78 0.81 29.07
C LYS A 271 -8.68 1.84 29.27
N GLN A 272 -7.48 1.38 29.63
CA GLN A 272 -6.30 2.22 29.84
C GLN A 272 -5.45 2.40 28.57
N ALA A 273 -5.87 1.85 27.43
CA ALA A 273 -5.10 1.88 26.18
C ALA A 273 -4.67 3.29 25.77
N SER A 274 -5.53 4.29 25.94
CA SER A 274 -5.17 5.68 25.62
C SER A 274 -3.98 6.16 26.47
N PHE A 275 -3.94 5.83 27.75
CA PHE A 275 -2.80 6.14 28.63
C PHE A 275 -1.56 5.31 28.27
N ALA A 276 -1.73 4.03 27.94
CA ALA A 276 -0.65 3.15 27.53
C ALA A 276 -0.06 3.49 26.15
N VAL A 277 -0.73 4.30 25.34
CA VAL A 277 -0.25 4.75 24.03
C VAL A 277 0.50 6.08 24.13
N LEU A 278 0.17 6.94 25.09
CA LEU A 278 0.75 8.29 25.21
C LEU A 278 2.29 8.29 25.32
N PRO A 279 2.94 7.51 26.22
CA PRO A 279 4.41 7.46 26.26
C PRO A 279 5.03 7.00 24.94
N ALA A 280 4.37 6.06 24.26
CA ALA A 280 4.83 5.59 22.95
C ALA A 280 4.75 6.70 21.89
N LEU A 281 3.66 7.48 21.87
CA LEU A 281 3.54 8.63 20.96
C LEU A 281 4.56 9.72 21.25
N VAL A 282 4.88 10.00 22.52
CA VAL A 282 5.94 10.96 22.89
C VAL A 282 7.27 10.50 22.32
N MET A 283 7.65 9.24 22.55
CA MET A 283 8.88 8.67 22.02
C MET A 283 8.91 8.67 20.49
N TYR A 284 7.77 8.42 19.85
CA TYR A 284 7.61 8.52 18.41
C TYR A 284 7.90 9.93 17.89
N TRP A 285 7.31 10.96 18.50
CA TRP A 285 7.51 12.36 18.09
C TRP A 285 8.94 12.83 18.32
N VAL A 286 9.57 12.46 19.44
CA VAL A 286 10.98 12.77 19.70
C VAL A 286 11.88 12.18 18.61
N GLY A 287 11.68 10.90 18.28
CA GLY A 287 12.46 10.24 17.22
C GLY A 287 12.21 10.81 15.82
N ALA A 288 10.96 11.15 15.51
CA ALA A 288 10.59 11.76 14.23
C ALA A 288 11.20 13.16 14.06
N CYS A 289 11.03 14.03 15.06
CA CYS A 289 11.53 15.41 15.02
C CYS A 289 13.05 15.45 14.91
N TYR A 290 13.75 14.61 15.68
CA TYR A 290 15.21 14.51 15.61
C TYR A 290 15.70 14.18 14.20
N ARG A 291 15.07 13.20 13.54
CA ARG A 291 15.44 12.78 12.18
C ARG A 291 15.10 13.80 11.12
N ILE A 292 13.96 14.47 11.25
CA ILE A 292 13.59 15.55 10.35
C ILE A 292 14.60 16.70 10.49
N ASN A 293 15.05 16.98 11.72
CA ASN A 293 16.07 17.99 11.94
C ASN A 293 17.43 17.60 11.31
N GLU A 294 17.92 16.38 11.55
CA GLU A 294 19.20 15.92 11.00
C GLU A 294 19.18 15.74 9.47
N TYR A 295 18.18 15.04 8.93
CA TYR A 295 18.21 14.55 7.55
C TYR A 295 17.21 15.26 6.62
N GLY A 296 16.37 16.16 7.14
CA GLY A 296 15.31 16.82 6.38
C GLY A 296 14.09 15.93 6.12
N PHE A 297 13.08 16.51 5.47
CA PHE A 297 11.93 15.76 4.99
C PHE A 297 12.32 14.93 3.76
N THR A 298 11.89 13.67 3.78
CA THR A 298 11.85 12.78 2.62
C THR A 298 10.44 12.22 2.51
N GLU A 299 10.02 11.75 1.35
CA GLU A 299 8.67 11.27 1.09
C GLU A 299 8.19 10.25 2.16
N PRO A 300 8.97 9.21 2.54
CA PRO A 300 8.56 8.30 3.62
C PRO A 300 8.42 8.96 4.99
N ARG A 301 9.23 9.99 5.29
CA ARG A 301 9.17 10.72 6.58
C ARG A 301 7.95 11.63 6.66
N VAL A 302 7.54 12.23 5.54
CA VAL A 302 6.31 13.02 5.46
C VAL A 302 5.11 12.12 5.77
N TYR A 303 5.01 10.95 5.13
CA TYR A 303 3.94 9.99 5.42
C TYR A 303 3.97 9.48 6.86
N LEU A 304 5.17 9.25 7.42
CA LEU A 304 5.30 8.93 8.83
C LEU A 304 4.68 10.03 9.70
N VAL A 305 5.09 11.29 9.53
CA VAL A 305 4.54 12.42 10.31
C VAL A 305 3.02 12.49 10.22
N VAL A 306 2.46 12.33 9.01
CA VAL A 306 1.01 12.32 8.81
C VAL A 306 0.34 11.19 9.58
N VAL A 307 0.87 9.97 9.50
CA VAL A 307 0.37 8.83 10.29
C VAL A 307 0.50 9.10 11.78
N GLY A 308 1.61 9.69 12.23
CA GLY A 308 1.83 10.13 13.61
C GLY A 308 0.76 11.13 14.09
N LEU A 309 0.41 12.11 13.26
CA LEU A 309 -0.67 13.07 13.53
C LEU A 309 -2.02 12.36 13.64
N ILE A 310 -2.33 11.46 12.70
CA ILE A 310 -3.58 10.68 12.71
C ILE A 310 -3.69 9.86 13.99
N LEU A 311 -2.63 9.15 14.39
CA LEU A 311 -2.61 8.33 15.60
C LEU A 311 -2.67 9.17 16.88
N THR A 312 -2.04 10.35 16.88
CA THR A 312 -2.13 11.30 17.99
C THR A 312 -3.56 11.84 18.13
N CYS A 313 -4.19 12.25 17.02
CA CYS A 313 -5.58 12.67 16.99
C CYS A 313 -6.51 11.55 17.45
N LEU A 314 -6.29 10.31 17.00
CA LEU A 314 -7.02 9.13 17.45
C LEU A 314 -6.91 8.94 18.97
N ALA A 315 -5.69 9.02 19.53
CA ALA A 315 -5.48 8.90 20.97
C ALA A 315 -6.21 10.00 21.76
N VAL A 316 -6.15 11.25 21.29
CA VAL A 316 -6.84 12.41 21.90
C VAL A 316 -8.37 12.28 21.80
N LEU A 317 -8.90 11.86 20.65
CA LEU A 317 -10.33 11.62 20.46
C LEU A 317 -10.84 10.55 21.43
N PHE A 318 -10.10 9.44 21.60
CA PHE A 318 -10.47 8.39 22.55
C PHE A 318 -10.22 8.77 24.02
N PHE A 319 -9.44 9.81 24.28
CA PHE A 319 -9.31 10.41 25.62
C PHE A 319 -10.56 11.20 25.99
N THR A 320 -11.22 11.84 25.01
CA THR A 320 -12.47 12.58 25.20
C THR A 320 -13.69 11.68 24.98
N LYS A 321 -14.36 11.27 26.07
CA LYS A 321 -15.53 10.35 26.04
C LYS A 321 -16.64 10.75 25.05
N GLN A 322 -16.77 12.02 24.70
CA GLN A 322 -17.81 12.54 23.80
C GLN A 322 -17.46 12.42 22.30
N TYR A 323 -16.16 12.46 21.94
CA TYR A 323 -15.69 12.52 20.54
C TYR A 323 -14.96 11.27 20.07
N GLY A 324 -14.75 10.27 20.95
CA GLY A 324 -14.07 9.01 20.65
C GLY A 324 -14.84 8.08 19.71
N ARG A 325 -15.10 8.53 18.48
CA ARG A 325 -15.77 7.76 17.43
C ARG A 325 -14.78 7.35 16.35
N TYR A 326 -14.76 6.06 16.01
CA TYR A 326 -13.90 5.53 14.94
C TYR A 326 -14.20 6.19 13.59
N LEU A 327 -15.46 6.55 13.32
CA LEU A 327 -15.86 7.28 12.12
C LEU A 327 -15.07 8.58 11.95
N TYR A 328 -14.92 9.39 13.01
CA TYR A 328 -14.19 10.66 12.92
C TYR A 328 -12.70 10.44 12.70
N ALA A 329 -12.11 9.42 13.34
CA ALA A 329 -10.71 9.07 13.11
C ALA A 329 -10.46 8.58 11.67
N SER A 330 -11.35 7.77 11.11
CA SER A 330 -11.26 7.34 9.71
C SER A 330 -11.44 8.50 8.74
N CYS A 331 -12.39 9.42 8.97
CA CYS A 331 -12.53 10.63 8.16
C CYS A 331 -11.27 11.50 8.21
N LEU A 332 -10.71 11.71 9.40
CA LEU A 332 -9.49 12.48 9.61
C LEU A 332 -8.30 11.83 8.90
N ALA A 333 -8.19 10.50 8.96
CA ALA A 333 -7.16 9.75 8.23
C ALA A 333 -7.30 9.91 6.71
N ILE A 334 -8.51 9.80 6.17
CA ILE A 334 -8.79 10.00 4.74
C ILE A 334 -8.37 11.41 4.33
N VAL A 335 -8.77 12.43 5.08
CA VAL A 335 -8.47 13.83 4.75
C VAL A 335 -6.95 14.06 4.78
N PHE A 336 -6.26 13.72 5.87
CA PHE A 336 -4.82 13.98 5.97
C PHE A 336 -3.99 13.22 4.95
N LEU A 337 -4.30 11.94 4.70
CA LEU A 337 -3.60 11.16 3.68
C LEU A 337 -3.88 11.71 2.27
N SER A 338 -5.13 12.06 1.97
CA SER A 338 -5.48 12.57 0.64
C SER A 338 -4.86 13.94 0.36
N VAL A 339 -4.81 14.83 1.37
CA VAL A 339 -4.19 16.16 1.27
C VAL A 339 -2.72 16.05 0.88
N VAL A 340 -1.97 15.17 1.56
CA VAL A 340 -0.52 15.03 1.37
C VAL A 340 -0.15 14.19 0.14
N THR A 341 -1.11 13.46 -0.43
CA THR A 341 -0.86 12.62 -1.62
C THR A 341 -1.34 13.25 -2.91
N TYR A 342 -2.45 14.02 -2.91
CA TYR A 342 -3.11 14.44 -4.14
C TYR A 342 -3.20 15.96 -4.34
N ILE A 343 -2.91 16.79 -3.32
CA ILE A 343 -2.99 18.25 -3.48
C ILE A 343 -1.63 18.79 -3.96
N PRO A 344 -1.55 19.34 -5.20
CA PRO A 344 -0.32 19.89 -5.73
C PRO A 344 0.26 20.98 -4.82
N GLY A 345 1.58 20.96 -4.58
CA GLY A 345 2.28 21.92 -3.73
C GLY A 345 2.40 21.50 -2.26
N ILE A 346 1.58 20.56 -1.79
CA ILE A 346 1.66 19.96 -0.44
C ILE A 346 1.91 18.45 -0.54
N THR A 347 2.18 17.94 -1.75
CA THR A 347 2.49 16.53 -1.96
C THR A 347 3.73 16.13 -1.16
N ALA A 348 3.80 14.90 -0.67
CA ALA A 348 4.98 14.40 0.03
C ALA A 348 6.29 14.59 -0.77
N LYS A 349 6.22 14.44 -2.10
CA LYS A 349 7.33 14.74 -3.02
C LYS A 349 7.69 16.22 -3.10
N ASP A 350 6.70 17.11 -3.10
CA ASP A 350 6.91 18.57 -3.12
C ASP A 350 7.57 19.02 -1.80
N ILE A 351 7.08 18.49 -0.67
CA ILE A 351 7.66 18.77 0.66
C ILE A 351 9.10 18.26 0.76
N GLU A 352 9.38 17.06 0.23
CA GLU A 352 10.75 16.56 0.13
C GLU A 352 11.61 17.49 -0.74
N ARG A 353 11.15 17.85 -1.94
CA ARG A 353 11.89 18.74 -2.85
C ARG A 353 12.20 20.06 -2.16
N ILE A 354 11.23 20.70 -1.51
CA ILE A 354 11.42 21.98 -0.78
C ILE A 354 12.42 21.80 0.37
N SER A 355 12.28 20.73 1.16
CA SER A 355 13.16 20.52 2.32
C SER A 355 14.60 20.21 1.95
N GLN A 356 14.82 19.53 0.82
CA GLN A 356 16.16 19.11 0.40
C GLN A 356 16.85 20.18 -0.45
N THR A 357 16.10 20.95 -1.24
CA THR A 357 16.64 22.13 -1.96
C THR A 357 17.12 23.21 -0.99
N GLY A 358 16.40 23.44 0.12
CA GLY A 358 16.85 24.35 1.18
C GLY A 358 18.07 23.86 1.99
N ARG A 359 18.57 22.64 1.72
CA ARG A 359 19.72 22.02 2.41
C ARG A 359 20.90 21.76 1.47
N ASP A 360 20.86 22.25 0.23
CA ASP A 360 21.87 22.01 -0.83
C ASP A 360 22.14 20.51 -1.11
N ASN A 361 21.23 19.61 -0.71
CA ASN A 361 21.36 18.17 -0.94
C ASN A 361 20.88 17.76 -2.34
N TYR A 362 20.00 18.57 -2.95
CA TYR A 362 19.79 18.51 -4.39
C TYR A 362 20.84 19.41 -5.03
N SER A 363 21.57 18.87 -6.02
CA SER A 363 22.37 19.72 -6.90
C SER A 363 21.46 20.87 -7.38
N PRO A 364 21.95 22.12 -7.38
CA PRO A 364 21.18 23.24 -7.88
C PRO A 364 20.65 22.86 -9.25
N GLU A 365 19.33 22.98 -9.41
CA GLU A 365 18.54 22.61 -10.58
C GLU A 365 19.35 22.67 -11.88
N ASP A 366 19.34 21.59 -12.66
CA ASP A 366 19.31 21.67 -14.12
C ASP A 366 20.17 22.78 -14.76
N LYS A 367 21.41 22.98 -14.30
CA LYS A 367 22.45 23.20 -15.28
C LYS A 367 22.43 21.88 -16.04
N ARG A 368 21.96 21.91 -17.27
CA ARG A 368 22.22 20.88 -18.28
C ARG A 368 23.73 20.57 -18.21
N TYR A 369 24.13 19.70 -17.30
CA TYR A 369 25.25 18.83 -17.57
C TYR A 369 24.66 17.95 -18.64
N ASP A 370 25.10 18.21 -19.85
CA ASP A 370 24.82 17.38 -20.98
C ASP A 370 25.35 15.99 -20.64
N TYR A 371 24.50 15.17 -20.03
CA TYR A 371 24.81 13.77 -19.74
C TYR A 371 24.95 12.96 -21.03
N GLN A 372 24.75 13.58 -22.22
CA GLN A 372 25.12 13.03 -23.53
C GLN A 372 26.50 13.49 -24.02
N ALA A 373 27.27 14.26 -23.25
CA ALA A 373 28.66 14.54 -23.58
C ALA A 373 29.59 13.40 -23.12
N TYR A 374 29.25 12.15 -23.42
CA TYR A 374 30.29 11.13 -23.58
C TYR A 374 30.95 11.43 -24.92
N LEU A 375 32.18 11.90 -24.87
CA LEU A 375 32.97 12.08 -26.07
C LEU A 375 33.60 10.73 -26.41
N GLU A 376 32.97 10.01 -27.33
CA GLU A 376 33.44 8.73 -27.83
C GLU A 376 34.54 9.01 -28.87
N ILE A 377 35.81 8.90 -28.46
CA ILE A 377 36.97 9.06 -29.35
C ILE A 377 37.13 7.74 -30.11
N ASP A 378 36.32 7.53 -31.15
CA ASP A 378 36.40 6.33 -32.00
C ASP A 378 37.02 6.60 -33.37
N ASN A 379 37.32 7.86 -33.69
CA ASN A 379 37.98 8.25 -34.94
C ASN A 379 39.15 9.19 -34.61
N GLY A 380 40.30 8.96 -35.24
CA GLY A 380 41.59 9.61 -34.98
C GLY A 380 41.66 11.11 -35.33
N GLU A 381 40.60 11.87 -35.08
CA GLU A 381 40.60 13.34 -35.16
C GLU A 381 40.94 13.96 -33.79
N PRO A 382 41.70 15.07 -33.78
CA PRO A 382 42.06 15.77 -32.54
C PRO A 382 40.83 16.44 -31.90
N VAL A 383 40.69 16.28 -30.58
CA VAL A 383 39.58 16.82 -29.79
C VAL A 383 40.09 17.93 -28.86
N ASP A 384 39.45 19.09 -28.91
CA ASP A 384 39.78 20.23 -28.04
C ASP A 384 39.24 20.01 -26.62
N ILE A 385 40.16 19.93 -25.66
CA ILE A 385 39.89 19.69 -24.24
C ILE A 385 40.27 20.89 -23.35
N SER A 386 40.55 22.05 -23.94
CA SER A 386 41.03 23.25 -23.26
C SER A 386 40.07 23.82 -22.18
N GLY A 387 38.80 23.42 -22.19
CA GLY A 387 37.78 23.83 -21.23
C GLY A 387 37.64 22.99 -19.96
N TYR A 388 38.35 21.86 -19.82
CA TYR A 388 38.18 20.93 -18.70
C TYR A 388 39.26 21.16 -17.62
N GLN A 389 38.85 21.44 -16.38
CA GLN A 389 39.75 21.84 -15.28
C GLN A 389 39.92 20.82 -14.14
N PHE A 390 39.12 19.75 -14.09
CA PHE A 390 39.17 18.77 -13.00
C PHE A 390 39.35 17.33 -13.50
N LEU A 391 40.19 16.57 -12.81
CA LEU A 391 40.53 15.18 -13.13
C LEU A 391 39.99 14.25 -12.03
N MET A 392 39.10 13.33 -12.39
CA MET A 392 38.52 12.34 -11.47
C MET A 392 38.97 10.92 -11.82
N PRO A 393 39.30 10.08 -10.83
CA PRO A 393 39.66 8.69 -11.10
C PRO A 393 38.43 7.89 -11.51
N VAL A 394 38.47 7.29 -12.69
CA VAL A 394 37.47 6.31 -13.13
C VAL A 394 38.02 4.91 -12.87
N ALA A 395 37.37 4.16 -11.97
CA ALA A 395 37.67 2.74 -11.78
C ALA A 395 36.89 1.94 -12.84
N GLY A 396 37.60 1.24 -13.72
CA GLY A 396 36.95 0.35 -14.69
C GLY A 396 36.33 -0.86 -13.98
N TYR A 397 35.10 -1.22 -14.33
CA TYR A 397 34.33 -2.32 -13.72
C TYR A 397 35.03 -3.70 -13.79
N LYS A 398 36.10 -3.85 -14.59
CA LYS A 398 36.85 -5.10 -14.77
C LYS A 398 38.26 -5.13 -14.16
N ASN A 399 38.79 -4.03 -13.61
CA ASN A 399 40.12 -4.06 -12.98
C ASN A 399 40.24 -3.05 -11.81
N PRO A 400 40.78 -3.44 -10.64
CA PRO A 400 40.80 -2.60 -9.44
C PRO A 400 41.94 -1.56 -9.40
N GLY A 401 42.81 -1.50 -10.40
CA GLY A 401 43.92 -0.53 -10.46
C GLY A 401 43.46 0.85 -10.93
N LYS A 402 43.87 1.92 -10.22
CA LYS A 402 43.68 3.31 -10.66
C LYS A 402 44.74 3.65 -11.71
N MET A 403 44.33 4.10 -12.89
CA MET A 403 45.24 4.66 -13.90
C MET A 403 45.39 6.17 -13.73
N TRP A 404 46.58 6.69 -14.02
CA TRP A 404 46.94 8.10 -13.98
C TRP A 404 47.05 8.63 -15.40
N THR A 405 46.70 9.89 -15.64
CA THR A 405 46.84 10.52 -16.96
C THR A 405 47.56 11.84 -16.82
N THR A 406 48.44 12.17 -17.78
CA THR A 406 48.99 13.52 -17.93
C THR A 406 48.76 14.03 -19.35
N THR A 407 48.67 15.34 -19.50
CA THR A 407 48.53 16.00 -20.79
C THR A 407 49.67 17.01 -20.93
N GLU A 408 50.58 16.73 -21.84
CA GLU A 408 51.63 17.67 -22.22
C GLU A 408 51.57 17.89 -23.73
N ARG A 409 51.60 19.17 -24.13
CA ARG A 409 51.74 19.61 -25.53
C ARG A 409 50.81 18.84 -26.47
N ASP A 410 49.51 18.88 -26.17
CA ASP A 410 48.43 18.31 -26.99
C ASP A 410 48.43 16.78 -27.12
N THR A 411 49.17 16.07 -26.27
CA THR A 411 49.23 14.60 -26.28
C THR A 411 48.77 14.04 -24.93
N PHE A 412 47.89 13.02 -24.97
CA PHE A 412 47.32 12.38 -23.80
C PHE A 412 48.07 11.09 -23.47
N TYR A 413 48.59 10.99 -22.25
CA TYR A 413 49.33 9.81 -21.79
C TYR A 413 48.62 9.12 -20.64
N LEU A 414 48.59 7.79 -20.67
CA LEU A 414 48.00 6.92 -19.64
C LEU A 414 49.10 6.08 -18.98
N PHE A 415 49.16 6.13 -17.65
CA PHE A 415 50.17 5.45 -16.84
C PHE A 415 49.53 4.60 -15.76
N ASN A 416 50.17 3.48 -15.44
CA ASN A 416 49.75 2.60 -14.36
C ASN A 416 50.26 3.04 -12.98
N HIS A 417 51.30 3.87 -12.90
CA HIS A 417 51.90 4.35 -11.65
C HIS A 417 52.15 5.86 -11.65
N LYS A 418 52.12 6.46 -10.45
CA LYS A 418 52.26 7.91 -10.25
C LYS A 418 53.74 8.29 -10.24
N GLY A 419 54.24 8.90 -11.31
CA GLY A 419 55.63 9.37 -11.41
C GLY A 419 56.37 8.97 -12.69
N ASP A 420 55.72 8.19 -13.56
CA ASP A 420 56.22 7.96 -14.92
C ASP A 420 55.79 9.17 -15.77
N THR A 421 56.63 10.21 -15.81
CA THR A 421 56.51 11.32 -16.77
C THR A 421 57.51 11.15 -17.88
#